data_AF-A0A080Z0G8-F1
#
_entry.id   AF-A0A080Z0G8-F1
#
_cell.length_a   1.000
_cell.length_b   1.000
_cell.length_c   1.000
_cell.angle_alpha   90.00
_cell.angle_beta   90.00
_cell.angle_gamma   90.00
#
_symmetry.space_group_name_H-M   'P 1'
#
loop_
_entity.id
_entity.type
_entity.pdbx_description
1 polymer ?
#
loop_
_entity_poly.entity_id
_entity_poly.type
_entity_poly.pdbx_seq_one_letter_code
_entity_poly.pdbx_strand_id
1 'polypeptide(L)'
;METAMNFVATHILPRPVEYATRDVIWEPIVELQNLLQGHYYGQPVYKYLPAPVNASEYTLELYVKGRPILKASAPSYKLARGRAAEAAYWHFEKLLGPAP
;
A
#
# COMPACT_ATOMS: atom_id res chain seq x y z
N MET A 1 -27.64 31.75 21.73
CA MET A 1 -26.51 30.79 21.71
C MET A 1 -26.69 29.75 20.60
N GLU A 2 -27.90 29.24 20.37
CA GLU A 2 -28.25 28.34 19.26
C GLU A 2 -27.90 28.86 17.85
N THR A 3 -28.13 30.14 17.55
CA THR A 3 -27.86 30.72 16.21
C THR A 3 -26.38 30.68 15.82
N ALA A 4 -25.48 30.87 16.78
CA ALA A 4 -24.04 30.81 16.54
C ALA A 4 -23.57 29.37 16.29
N MET A 5 -24.16 28.39 16.98
CA MET A 5 -23.87 26.97 16.74
C MET A 5 -24.38 26.52 15.36
N ASN A 6 -25.55 27.02 14.94
CA ASN A 6 -26.10 26.71 13.62
C ASN A 6 -25.21 27.27 12.49
N PHE A 7 -24.69 28.50 12.65
CA PHE A 7 -23.75 29.07 11.68
C PHE A 7 -22.44 28.27 11.54
N VAL A 8 -21.86 27.82 12.67
CA VAL A 8 -20.65 26.98 12.68
C VAL A 8 -20.95 25.63 12.02
N ALA A 9 -22.07 25.01 12.34
CA ALA A 9 -22.45 23.72 11.77
C ALA A 9 -22.68 23.77 10.25
N THR A 10 -23.33 24.82 9.75
CA THR A 10 -23.67 24.93 8.33
C THR A 10 -22.53 25.45 7.47
N HIS A 11 -21.67 26.35 7.98
CA HIS A 11 -20.68 27.04 7.14
C HIS A 11 -19.21 26.69 7.41
N ILE A 12 -18.90 26.15 8.59
CA ILE A 12 -17.52 25.80 8.99
C ILE A 12 -17.30 24.28 8.94
N LEU A 13 -18.24 23.49 9.46
CA LEU A 13 -18.14 22.02 9.51
C LEU A 13 -18.29 21.24 8.18
N PRO A 14 -18.78 21.78 7.04
CA PRO A 14 -18.77 21.00 5.79
C PRO A 14 -17.35 20.74 5.27
N ARG A 15 -16.40 21.66 5.53
CA ARG A 15 -15.02 21.54 5.05
C ARG A 15 -14.23 20.39 5.69
N PRO A 16 -14.31 20.11 7.01
CA PRO A 16 -13.62 18.97 7.59
C PRO A 16 -14.13 17.61 7.08
N VAL A 17 -15.35 17.51 6.52
CA VAL A 17 -15.76 16.28 5.82
C VAL A 17 -14.93 16.07 4.56
N GLU A 18 -14.65 17.12 3.78
CA GLU A 18 -13.81 17.02 2.57
C GLU A 18 -12.34 16.72 2.88
N TYR A 19 -11.84 17.15 4.05
CA TYR A 19 -10.50 16.78 4.52
C TYR A 19 -10.45 15.36 5.12
N ALA A 20 -11.55 14.89 5.73
CA ALA A 20 -11.68 13.52 6.25
C ALA A 20 -11.95 12.49 5.14
N THR A 21 -12.54 12.92 4.02
CA THR A 21 -12.76 12.12 2.80
C THR A 21 -11.66 12.30 1.77
N ARG A 22 -10.51 12.91 2.13
CA ARG A 22 -9.32 12.72 1.31
C ARG A 22 -9.08 11.23 1.29
N ASP A 23 -9.40 10.60 0.15
CA ASP A 23 -9.00 9.25 -0.22
C ASP A 23 -7.61 9.05 0.38
N VAL A 24 -7.52 8.24 1.43
CA VAL A 24 -6.23 7.85 1.96
C VAL A 24 -5.55 7.23 0.76
N ILE A 25 -4.55 7.92 0.21
CA ILE A 25 -3.82 7.45 -0.95
C ILE A 25 -3.12 6.20 -0.45
N TRP A 26 -3.75 5.05 -0.72
CA TRP A 26 -3.27 3.79 -0.21
C TRP A 26 -2.04 3.41 -1.04
N GLU A 27 -0.88 3.51 -0.41
CA GLU A 27 0.41 3.22 -1.04
C GLU A 27 0.87 1.81 -0.62
N PRO A 28 0.54 0.75 -1.38
CA PRO A 28 0.73 -0.63 -0.95
C PRO A 28 2.18 -0.99 -0.61
N ILE A 29 3.15 -0.30 -1.23
CA ILE A 29 4.58 -0.49 -0.96
C ILE A 29 4.94 0.03 0.43
N VAL A 30 4.43 1.20 0.79
CA VAL A 30 4.68 1.84 2.09
C VAL A 30 3.98 1.05 3.19
N GLU A 31 2.71 0.69 2.95
CA GLU A 31 1.91 -0.07 3.91
C GLU A 31 2.48 -1.45 4.18
N LEU A 32 2.93 -2.17 3.14
CA LEU A 32 3.64 -3.44 3.32
C LEU A 32 4.94 -3.25 4.13
N GLN A 33 5.71 -2.20 3.85
CA GLN A 33 6.93 -1.93 4.59
C GLN A 33 6.64 -1.67 6.08
N ASN A 34 5.63 -0.85 6.38
CA ASN A 34 5.21 -0.53 7.74
C ASN A 34 4.74 -1.77 8.47
N LEU A 35 3.90 -2.59 7.84
CA LEU A 35 3.42 -3.85 8.38
C LEU A 35 4.58 -4.80 8.71
N LEU A 36 5.48 -5.04 7.76
CA LEU A 36 6.61 -5.94 7.97
C LEU A 36 7.58 -5.39 9.03
N GLN A 37 7.77 -4.08 9.10
CA GLN A 37 8.62 -3.45 10.10
C GLN A 37 8.01 -3.56 11.51
N GLY A 38 6.72 -3.26 11.66
CA GLY A 38 5.99 -3.34 12.94
C GLY A 38 6.01 -4.74 13.55
N HIS A 39 6.03 -5.79 12.72
CA HIS A 39 6.11 -7.18 13.15
C HIS A 39 7.53 -7.77 13.18
N TYR A 40 8.59 -6.96 13.04
CA TYR A 40 9.99 -7.42 13.01
C TYR A 40 10.27 -8.44 11.88
N TYR A 41 9.56 -8.35 10.76
CA TYR A 41 9.83 -9.09 9.53
C TYR A 41 10.88 -8.43 8.64
N GLY A 42 11.31 -7.21 8.96
CA GLY A 42 12.30 -6.47 8.19
C GLY A 42 11.68 -5.77 6.99
N GLN A 43 12.48 -5.52 5.95
CA GLN A 43 12.03 -4.76 4.78
C GLN A 43 11.75 -5.68 3.58
N PRO A 44 10.70 -5.38 2.79
CA PRO A 44 10.43 -6.08 1.54
C PRO A 44 11.49 -5.75 0.48
N VAL A 45 12.04 -6.79 -0.17
CA VAL A 45 13.03 -6.65 -1.25
C VAL A 45 12.42 -7.10 -2.56
N TYR A 46 12.38 -6.18 -3.54
CA TYR A 46 11.83 -6.41 -4.86
C TYR A 46 12.97 -6.73 -5.82
N LYS A 47 13.01 -7.96 -6.35
CA LYS A 47 14.01 -8.37 -7.35
C LYS A 47 13.35 -8.51 -8.71
N TYR A 48 13.90 -7.81 -9.70
CA TYR A 48 13.49 -7.98 -11.08
C TYR A 48 14.04 -9.29 -11.63
N LEU A 49 13.19 -10.08 -12.31
CA LEU A 49 13.64 -11.25 -13.04
C LEU A 49 13.95 -10.85 -14.48
N PRO A 50 15.09 -11.30 -15.05
CA PRO A 50 15.48 -10.92 -16.40
C PRO A 50 14.40 -11.34 -17.40
N ALA A 51 13.89 -10.37 -18.16
CA ALA A 51 12.94 -10.60 -19.24
C ALA A 51 13.64 -10.40 -20.61
N PRO A 52 13.19 -11.09 -21.67
CA PRO A 52 13.70 -10.86 -23.02
C PRO A 52 13.44 -9.42 -23.48
N VAL A 53 14.26 -8.91 -24.40
CA VAL A 53 14.22 -7.50 -24.88
C VAL A 53 12.85 -7.07 -25.41
N ASN A 54 12.05 -8.00 -25.93
CA ASN A 54 10.71 -7.75 -26.45
C ASN A 54 9.60 -8.25 -25.49
N ALA A 55 9.89 -8.38 -24.20
CA ALA A 55 8.89 -8.82 -23.23
C ALA A 55 7.82 -7.74 -23.04
N SER A 56 6.56 -8.12 -23.26
CA SER A 56 5.40 -7.28 -22.96
C SER A 56 5.14 -7.13 -21.46
N GLU A 57 5.78 -7.96 -20.63
CA GLU A 57 5.57 -8.01 -19.19
C GLU A 57 6.90 -8.12 -18.43
N TYR A 58 6.97 -7.39 -17.32
CA TYR A 58 8.05 -7.37 -16.37
C TYR A 58 7.66 -8.20 -15.17
N THR A 59 8.39 -9.29 -14.93
CA THR A 59 8.19 -10.12 -13.75
C THR A 59 9.15 -9.72 -12.64
N LEU A 60 8.62 -9.60 -11.43
CA LEU A 60 9.41 -9.37 -10.24
C LEU A 60 9.11 -10.47 -9.22
N GLU A 61 10.06 -10.70 -8.32
CA GLU A 61 9.92 -11.55 -7.17
C GLU A 61 10.13 -10.74 -5.88
N LEU A 62 9.14 -10.79 -4.99
CA LEU A 62 9.18 -10.16 -3.68
C LEU A 62 9.81 -11.12 -2.67
N TYR A 63 10.78 -10.61 -1.93
CA TYR A 63 11.46 -11.31 -0.84
C TYR A 63 11.18 -10.63 0.50
N VAL A 64 10.93 -11.44 1.52
CA VAL A 64 10.84 -11.01 2.92
C VAL A 64 11.69 -11.95 3.76
N LYS A 65 12.55 -11.41 4.65
CA LYS A 65 13.55 -12.19 5.41
C LYS A 65 14.40 -13.14 4.53
N GLY A 66 14.73 -12.71 3.32
CA GLY A 66 15.51 -13.51 2.37
C GLY A 66 14.75 -14.67 1.73
N ARG A 67 13.45 -14.84 2.01
CA ARG A 67 12.60 -15.87 1.40
C ARG A 67 11.73 -15.28 0.30
N PRO A 68 11.61 -15.94 -0.87
CA PRO A 68 10.68 -15.51 -1.90
C PRO A 68 9.25 -15.75 -1.41
N ILE A 69 8.41 -14.72 -1.47
CA ILE A 69 7.02 -14.78 -1.03
C ILE A 69 6.08 -14.89 -2.23
N LEU A 70 6.32 -14.06 -3.25
CA LEU A 70 5.37 -13.82 -4.33
C LEU A 70 6.09 -13.35 -5.59
N LYS A 71 5.52 -13.70 -6.74
CA LYS A 71 5.90 -13.17 -8.05
C LYS A 71 4.75 -12.39 -8.66
N ALA A 72 5.03 -11.23 -9.22
CA ALA A 72 4.05 -10.44 -9.94
C ALA A 72 4.59 -10.01 -11.30
N SER A 73 3.72 -10.04 -12.30
CA SER A 73 4.01 -9.60 -13.67
C SER A 73 3.11 -8.43 -14.04
N ALA A 74 3.66 -7.42 -14.71
CA ALA A 74 2.89 -6.31 -15.26
C ALA A 74 3.61 -5.65 -16.44
N PRO A 75 2.91 -4.81 -17.23
CA PRO A 75 3.50 -4.10 -18.38
C PRO A 75 4.61 -3.10 -18.03
N SER A 76 4.78 -2.76 -16.75
CA SER A 76 5.89 -1.93 -16.28
C SER A 76 6.39 -2.38 -14.90
N TYR A 77 7.66 -2.11 -14.62
CA TYR A 77 8.27 -2.41 -13.32
C TYR A 77 7.51 -1.76 -12.15
N LYS A 78 7.08 -0.50 -12.31
CA LYS A 78 6.31 0.21 -11.27
C LYS A 78 4.99 -0.49 -10.95
N LEU A 79 4.26 -0.92 -11.98
CA LEU A 79 2.99 -1.63 -11.81
C LEU A 79 3.20 -3.03 -11.22
N ALA A 80 4.23 -3.75 -11.66
CA ALA A 80 4.55 -5.07 -11.13
C ALA A 80 4.87 -4.95 -9.63
N ARG A 81 5.66 -3.94 -9.25
CA ARG A 81 6.01 -3.64 -7.86
C ARG A 81 4.79 -3.33 -7.02
N GLY A 82 3.88 -2.48 -7.51
CA GLY A 82 2.63 -2.16 -6.82
C GLY A 82 1.75 -3.39 -6.59
N ARG A 83 1.54 -4.20 -7.63
CA ARG A 83 0.78 -5.46 -7.55
C ARG A 83 1.40 -6.45 -6.56
N ALA A 84 2.73 -6.60 -6.59
CA ALA A 84 3.41 -7.47 -5.64
C ALA A 84 3.25 -6.95 -4.20
N ALA A 85 3.34 -5.64 -4.01
CA ALA A 85 3.20 -5.06 -2.68
C ALA A 85 1.77 -5.24 -2.13
N GLU A 86 0.76 -4.98 -2.95
CA GLU A 86 -0.65 -5.14 -2.61
C GLU A 86 -0.98 -6.60 -2.25
N ALA A 87 -0.61 -7.56 -3.09
CA ALA A 87 -0.90 -8.96 -2.84
C ALA A 87 -0.19 -9.47 -1.57
N ALA A 88 1.04 -9.03 -1.33
CA ALA A 88 1.77 -9.36 -0.12
C ALA A 88 1.19 -8.68 1.13
N TYR A 89 0.74 -7.43 1.02
CA TYR A 89 0.12 -6.71 2.13
C TYR A 89 -1.08 -7.49 2.66
N TRP A 90 -2.01 -7.86 1.79
CA TRP A 90 -3.19 -8.66 2.19
C TRP A 90 -2.81 -10.02 2.76
N HIS A 91 -1.76 -10.65 2.24
CA HIS A 91 -1.27 -11.92 2.76
C HIS A 91 -0.71 -11.77 4.19
N PHE A 92 0.12 -10.77 4.43
CA PHE A 92 0.73 -10.54 5.74
C PHE A 92 -0.26 -9.95 6.75
N GLU A 93 -1.18 -9.10 6.34
CA GLU A 93 -2.22 -8.54 7.22
C GLU A 93 -3.09 -9.68 7.78
N LYS A 94 -3.45 -10.65 6.93
CA LYS A 94 -4.21 -11.83 7.37
C LYS A 94 -3.43 -12.74 8.33
N LEU A 95 -2.09 -12.78 8.22
CA LEU A 95 -1.23 -13.63 9.05
C LEU A 95 -0.82 -12.97 10.36
N LEU A 96 -0.58 -11.66 10.35
CA LEU A 96 0.06 -10.91 11.43
C LEU A 96 -0.92 -9.99 12.17
N GLY A 97 -2.05 -9.65 11.55
CA GLY A 97 -2.96 -8.61 12.02
C GLY A 97 -2.53 -7.21 11.56
N PRO A 98 -3.27 -6.16 11.97
CA PRO A 98 -2.85 -4.78 11.72
C PRO A 98 -1.54 -4.48 12.48
N ALA A 99 -0.74 -3.57 11.92
CA ALA A 99 0.50 -3.14 12.57
C ALA A 99 0.21 -2.62 14.01
N PRO A 100 1.04 -2.99 15.00
CA PRO A 100 0.85 -2.62 16.41
C PRO A 100 1.08 -1.13 16.71
#